data_AF-A0A0P8WE10-F1
#
_entry.id   AF-A0A0P8WE10-F1
#
_cell.length_a   1.000
_cell.length_b   1.000
_cell.length_c   1.000
_cell.angle_alpha   90.00
_cell.angle_beta   90.00
_cell.angle_gamma   90.00
#
_symmetry.space_group_name_H-M   'P 1'
#
loop_
_entity.id
_entity.type
_entity.pdbx_description
1 polymer ?
#
loop_
_entity_poly.entity_id
_entity_poly.type
_entity_poly.pdbx_seq_one_letter_code
_entity_poly.pdbx_strand_id
1 'polypeptide(L)'
;MTLVGSTISGTGQANGAMQHFMYSGQELSDAEIGNIYNSGRGNDINNIYDSLGRFKEKSLYTGIFRYKTNYSYLNNPATGSASTLLETISNNNIPISYSYDKNGNISRITMQGGITIVSIFKIN
;
A
#
# COMPACT_ATOMS: atom_id res chain seq x y z
N MET A 1 -22.67 23.48 2.00
CA MET A 1 -22.56 22.01 2.02
C MET A 1 -22.33 21.55 0.60
N THR A 2 -21.20 20.90 0.33
CA THR A 2 -20.92 20.29 -0.98
C THR A 2 -21.38 18.84 -0.91
N LEU A 3 -22.46 18.50 -1.61
CA LEU A 3 -23.01 17.16 -1.63
C LEU A 3 -22.62 16.52 -2.97
N VAL A 4 -21.80 15.47 -2.92
CA VAL A 4 -21.40 14.71 -4.11
C VAL A 4 -22.31 13.49 -4.21
N GLY A 5 -22.98 13.30 -5.35
CA GLY A 5 -23.89 12.17 -5.58
C GLY A 5 -25.37 12.45 -5.29
N SER A 6 -25.78 13.70 -5.07
CA SER A 6 -27.19 14.06 -4.89
C SER A 6 -27.94 14.25 -6.21
N THR A 7 -29.25 13.95 -6.20
CA THR A 7 -30.19 14.39 -7.24
C THR A 7 -30.62 15.85 -7.08
N ILE A 8 -30.29 16.48 -5.94
CA ILE A 8 -30.57 17.89 -5.66
C ILE A 8 -29.33 18.72 -6.04
N SER A 9 -29.51 19.67 -6.95
CA SER A 9 -28.43 20.56 -7.36
C SER A 9 -28.01 21.50 -6.22
N GLY A 10 -26.71 21.58 -5.95
CA GLY A 10 -26.10 22.53 -5.03
C GLY A 10 -25.07 23.42 -5.73
N THR A 11 -24.85 24.63 -5.23
CA THR A 11 -23.89 25.60 -5.80
C THR A 11 -22.50 25.53 -5.16
N GLY A 12 -22.31 24.67 -4.15
CA GLY A 12 -21.03 24.49 -3.48
C GLY A 12 -20.06 23.66 -4.32
N GLN A 13 -18.88 24.20 -4.61
CA GLN A 13 -17.80 23.47 -5.28
C GLN A 13 -17.13 22.50 -4.30
N ALA A 14 -16.66 21.36 -4.81
CA ALA A 14 -15.74 20.48 -4.08
C ALA A 14 -14.34 21.10 -4.13
N ASN A 15 -13.96 21.83 -3.09
CA ASN A 15 -12.64 22.45 -2.98
C ASN A 15 -11.71 21.58 -2.13
N GLY A 16 -11.06 20.60 -2.76
CA GLY A 16 -10.10 19.69 -2.11
C GLY A 16 -9.47 18.69 -3.08
N ALA A 17 -8.27 18.20 -2.77
CA ALA A 17 -7.63 17.13 -3.54
C ALA A 17 -8.40 15.81 -3.31
N MET A 18 -9.15 15.35 -4.31
CA MET A 18 -9.84 14.05 -4.23
C MET A 18 -8.84 12.92 -4.55
N GLN A 19 -8.45 12.14 -3.54
CA GLN A 19 -7.45 11.08 -3.70
C GLN A 19 -8.08 9.73 -4.09
N HIS A 20 -9.36 9.51 -3.81
CA HIS A 20 -10.05 8.26 -4.13
C HIS A 20 -11.55 8.50 -4.32
N PHE A 21 -12.08 8.19 -5.50
CA PHE A 21 -13.50 8.27 -5.82
C PHE A 21 -14.03 6.86 -6.06
N MET A 22 -14.88 6.37 -5.16
CA MET A 22 -15.56 5.09 -5.31
C MET A 22 -17.02 5.33 -5.67
N TYR A 23 -17.50 4.65 -6.71
CA TYR A 23 -18.87 4.71 -7.21
C TYR A 23 -19.52 3.33 -7.09
N SER A 24 -20.75 3.29 -6.57
CA SER A 24 -21.62 2.12 -6.62
C SER A 24 -22.74 2.37 -7.63
N GLY A 25 -22.99 1.41 -8.52
CA GLY A 25 -24.12 1.45 -9.45
C GLY A 25 -25.48 1.15 -8.81
N GLN A 26 -25.54 1.04 -7.49
CA GLN A 26 -26.74 0.80 -6.70
C GLN A 26 -26.85 1.88 -5.61
N GLU A 27 -28.06 2.37 -5.39
CA GLU A 27 -28.35 3.25 -4.26
C GLU A 27 -28.11 2.49 -2.95
N LEU A 28 -27.28 3.07 -2.10
CA LEU A 28 -27.03 2.53 -0.78
C LEU A 28 -28.16 3.00 0.15
N SER A 29 -28.75 2.08 0.89
CA SER A 29 -29.72 2.42 1.94
C SER A 29 -29.06 3.23 3.06
N ASP A 30 -29.85 3.99 3.84
CA ASP A 30 -29.35 4.69 5.02
C ASP A 30 -28.68 3.75 6.04
N ALA A 31 -29.14 2.51 6.11
CA ALA A 31 -28.52 1.47 6.92
C ALA A 31 -27.15 1.06 6.37
N GLU A 32 -26.98 0.94 5.05
CA GLU A 32 -25.69 0.66 4.41
C GLU A 32 -24.73 1.85 4.48
N ILE A 33 -25.22 3.08 4.31
CA ILE A 33 -24.45 4.31 4.51
C ILE A 33 -24.04 4.42 5.97
N GLY A 34 -24.96 4.17 6.89
CA GLY A 34 -24.70 4.10 8.33
C GLY A 34 -23.72 2.99 8.66
N ASN A 35 -23.82 1.82 8.02
CA ASN A 35 -22.87 0.73 8.16
C ASN A 35 -21.51 1.10 7.59
N ILE A 36 -21.40 1.83 6.47
CA ILE A 36 -20.13 2.33 5.90
C ILE A 36 -19.51 3.41 6.81
N TYR A 37 -20.33 4.30 7.36
CA TYR A 37 -19.92 5.35 8.28
C TYR A 37 -19.47 4.77 9.64
N ASN A 38 -20.21 3.78 10.16
CA ASN A 38 -19.90 3.06 11.40
C ASN A 38 -18.76 2.05 11.20
N SER A 39 -18.69 1.39 10.05
CA SER A 39 -17.54 0.60 9.61
C SER A 39 -16.37 1.50 9.24
N GLY A 40 -16.60 2.80 9.05
CA GLY A 40 -15.62 3.87 8.86
C GLY A 40 -14.92 4.31 10.14
N ARG A 41 -15.09 3.56 11.24
CA ARG A 41 -14.07 3.45 12.29
C ARG A 41 -13.09 2.29 12.07
N GLY A 42 -13.26 1.51 11.01
CA GLY A 42 -12.55 0.26 10.75
C GLY A 42 -11.75 0.29 9.46
N ASN A 43 -10.44 0.09 9.59
CA ASN A 43 -9.49 -0.20 8.49
C ASN A 43 -9.36 0.90 7.42
N ASP A 44 -8.76 2.06 7.76
CA ASP A 44 -8.30 3.02 6.74
C ASP A 44 -7.03 2.48 6.06
N ILE A 45 -7.04 2.31 4.73
CA ILE A 45 -5.85 1.95 3.96
C ILE A 45 -5.40 3.15 3.13
N ASN A 46 -4.21 3.66 3.41
CA ASN A 46 -3.53 4.66 2.60
C ASN A 46 -2.33 4.03 1.89
N ASN A 47 -2.32 4.09 0.56
CA ASN A 47 -1.20 3.64 -0.27
C ASN A 47 -0.50 4.85 -0.85
N ILE A 48 0.80 4.97 -0.60
CA ILE A 48 1.67 6.01 -1.16
C ILE A 48 2.59 5.33 -2.17
N TYR A 49 2.68 5.91 -3.35
CA TYR A 49 3.52 5.43 -4.43
C TYR A 49 4.73 6.35 -4.64
N ASP A 50 5.81 5.82 -5.17
CA ASP A 50 6.90 6.64 -5.68
C ASP A 50 6.62 7.16 -7.10
N SER A 51 7.58 7.90 -7.68
CA SER A 51 7.44 8.50 -9.01
C SER A 51 7.33 7.48 -10.15
N LEU A 52 7.58 6.19 -9.89
CA LEU A 52 7.44 5.09 -10.84
C LEU A 52 6.15 4.29 -10.62
N GLY A 53 5.29 4.72 -9.69
CA GLY A 53 4.04 4.03 -9.37
C GLY A 53 4.22 2.76 -8.53
N ARG A 54 5.40 2.55 -7.94
CA ARG A 54 5.65 1.41 -7.04
C ARG A 54 5.23 1.78 -5.62
N PHE A 55 4.85 0.80 -4.80
CA PHE A 55 4.52 1.06 -3.39
C PHE A 55 5.72 1.66 -2.67
N LYS A 56 5.56 2.83 -2.07
CA LYS A 56 6.54 3.43 -1.15
C LYS A 56 6.15 3.16 0.29
N GLU A 57 4.86 3.29 0.59
CA GLU A 57 4.31 3.10 1.92
C GLU A 57 2.87 2.60 1.83
N LYS A 58 2.49 1.73 2.76
CA LYS A 58 1.11 1.35 3.04
C LYS A 58 0.84 1.57 4.52
N SER A 59 -0.21 2.33 4.83
CA SER A 59 -0.68 2.55 6.19
C SER A 59 -2.07 1.94 6.33
N LEU A 60 -2.25 1.04 7.30
CA LEU A 60 -3.53 0.42 7.65
C LEU A 60 -3.89 0.81 9.08
N TYR A 61 -4.98 1.56 9.27
CA TYR A 61 -5.49 1.90 10.60
C TYR A 61 -6.72 1.08 10.94
N THR A 62 -6.61 0.20 11.92
CA THR A 62 -7.69 -0.75 12.26
C THR A 62 -8.79 -0.19 13.16
N GLY A 63 -8.81 1.12 13.39
CA GLY A 63 -9.62 1.74 14.45
C GLY A 63 -8.94 1.72 15.83
N ILE A 64 -7.94 0.85 16.02
CA ILE A 64 -7.22 0.71 17.30
C ILE A 64 -5.73 1.01 17.12
N PHE A 65 -5.11 0.44 16.08
CA PHE A 65 -3.67 0.59 15.85
C PHE A 65 -3.41 0.91 14.38
N ARG A 66 -2.33 1.65 14.10
CA ARG A 66 -1.88 1.96 12.75
C ARG A 66 -0.67 1.10 12.41
N TYR A 67 -0.85 0.19 11.47
CA TYR A 67 0.21 -0.61 10.88
C TYR A 67 0.82 0.16 9.72
N LYS A 68 2.14 0.39 9.79
CA LYS A 68 2.88 1.07 8.74
C LYS A 68 3.84 0.09 8.07
N THR A 69 3.66 -0.13 6.77
CA THR A 69 4.56 -0.91 5.93
C THR A 69 5.31 0.02 4.99
N ASN A 70 6.63 0.06 5.08
CA ASN A 70 7.48 0.80 4.14
C ASN A 70 8.13 -0.16 3.16
N TYR A 71 8.35 0.31 1.93
CA TYR A 71 8.97 -0.45 0.86
C TYR A 71 10.15 0.35 0.31
N SER A 72 11.29 -0.32 0.15
CA SER A 72 12.43 0.19 -0.61
C SER A 72 12.79 -0.77 -1.73
N TYR A 73 13.48 -0.25 -2.75
CA TYR A 73 13.82 -0.97 -3.95
C TYR A 73 15.29 -0.81 -4.26
N LEU A 74 15.90 -1.87 -4.80
CA LEU A 74 17.26 -1.81 -5.30
C LEU A 74 17.33 -0.92 -6.53
N ASN A 75 18.47 -0.25 -6.70
CA ASN A 75 18.86 0.29 -7.98
C ASN A 75 19.50 -0.82 -8.83
N ASN A 76 19.40 -0.71 -10.15
CA ASN A 76 20.17 -1.53 -11.06
C ASN A 76 21.66 -1.23 -10.82
N PRO A 77 22.48 -2.22 -10.43
CA PRO A 77 23.87 -1.98 -10.09
C PRO A 77 24.73 -1.56 -11.29
N ALA A 78 24.32 -1.91 -12.52
CA ALA A 78 25.04 -1.56 -13.74
C ALA A 78 24.71 -0.15 -14.26
N THR A 79 23.44 0.28 -14.14
CA THR A 79 22.99 1.56 -14.71
C THR A 79 22.67 2.63 -13.66
N GLY A 80 22.62 2.26 -12.37
CA GLY A 80 22.17 3.13 -11.27
C GLY A 80 20.69 3.48 -11.31
N SER A 81 19.95 3.03 -12.33
CA SER A 81 18.53 3.33 -12.51
C SER A 81 17.67 2.58 -11.50
N ALA A 82 16.51 3.14 -11.18
CA ALA A 82 15.54 2.46 -10.31
C ALA A 82 15.09 1.10 -10.89
N SER A 83 14.97 0.07 -10.05
CA SER A 83 14.51 -1.28 -10.43
C SER A 83 13.25 -1.71 -9.70
N THR A 84 12.52 -2.72 -10.17
CA THR A 84 11.34 -3.24 -9.44
C THR A 84 11.68 -4.23 -8.32
N LEU A 85 12.97 -4.55 -8.11
CA LEU A 85 13.42 -5.50 -7.09
C LEU A 85 13.34 -4.85 -5.71
N LEU A 86 12.64 -5.50 -4.77
CA LEU A 86 12.51 -5.04 -3.40
C LEU A 86 13.86 -5.13 -2.69
N GLU A 87 14.27 -4.07 -2.03
CA GLU A 87 15.43 -4.13 -1.12
C GLU A 87 14.95 -4.50 0.28
N THR A 88 13.96 -3.76 0.80
CA THR A 88 13.41 -3.99 2.13
C THR A 88 11.90 -3.77 2.16
N ILE A 89 11.19 -4.62 2.90
CA ILE A 89 9.85 -4.35 3.41
C ILE A 89 9.96 -4.20 4.93
N SER A 90 9.49 -3.09 5.48
CA SER A 90 9.55 -2.85 6.92
C SER A 90 8.15 -2.69 7.49
N ASN A 91 7.72 -3.63 8.33
CA ASN A 91 6.45 -3.57 9.04
C ASN A 91 6.67 -3.02 10.44
N ASN A 92 6.16 -1.83 10.75
CA ASN A 92 6.35 -1.17 12.05
C ASN A 92 7.83 -1.13 12.48
N ASN A 93 8.73 -0.78 11.55
CA ASN A 93 10.18 -0.73 11.74
C ASN A 93 10.87 -2.09 11.93
N ILE A 94 10.18 -3.21 11.69
CA ILE A 94 10.77 -4.54 11.64
C ILE A 94 11.13 -4.85 10.17
N PRO A 95 12.41 -4.80 9.79
CA PRO A 95 12.82 -4.97 8.40
C PRO A 95 12.82 -6.45 8.00
N ILE A 96 12.41 -6.67 6.76
CA ILE A 96 12.61 -7.89 5.99
C ILE A 96 13.37 -7.48 4.74
N SER A 97 14.61 -7.93 4.60
CA SER A 97 15.46 -7.58 3.46
C SER A 97 15.58 -8.72 2.47
N TYR A 98 15.68 -8.38 1.19
CA TYR A 98 15.73 -9.33 0.09
C TYR A 98 17.05 -9.20 -0.66
N SER A 99 17.59 -10.33 -1.10
CA SER A 99 18.73 -10.39 -2.01
C SER A 99 18.41 -11.29 -3.18
N TYR A 100 19.08 -11.04 -4.30
CA TYR A 100 18.77 -11.67 -5.58
C TYR A 100 19.99 -12.36 -6.18
N ASP A 101 19.76 -13.38 -7.00
CA ASP A 101 20.78 -13.96 -7.86
C ASP A 101 20.97 -13.10 -9.13
N LYS A 102 21.91 -13.49 -9.99
CA LYS A 102 22.22 -12.81 -11.26
C LYS A 102 21.05 -12.76 -12.25
N ASN A 103 20.06 -13.64 -12.09
CA ASN A 103 18.89 -13.72 -12.96
C ASN A 103 17.70 -12.91 -12.39
N GLY A 104 17.87 -12.29 -11.22
CA GLY A 104 16.81 -11.53 -10.55
C GLY A 104 15.86 -12.38 -9.71
N ASN A 105 16.18 -13.65 -9.43
CA ASN A 105 15.40 -14.47 -8.50
C ASN A 105 15.81 -14.16 -7.06
N ILE A 106 14.87 -14.20 -6.12
CA ILE A 106 15.19 -14.07 -4.68
C ILE A 106 16.12 -15.21 -4.28
N SER A 107 17.32 -14.88 -3.79
CA SER A 107 18.33 -15.82 -3.29
C SER A 107 18.36 -15.89 -1.77
N ARG A 108 17.98 -14.80 -1.09
CA ARG A 108 17.93 -14.72 0.37
C ARG A 108 16.84 -13.77 0.86
N ILE A 109 16.16 -14.17 1.92
CA ILE A 109 15.31 -13.31 2.75
C ILE A 109 15.92 -13.25 4.15
N THR A 110 16.16 -12.05 4.65
CA THR A 110 16.71 -11.81 6.00
C THR A 110 15.66 -11.12 6.85
N MET A 111 15.28 -11.76 7.96
CA MET A 111 14.31 -11.23 8.93
C MET A 111 15.02 -10.75 10.21
N GLN A 112 14.27 -10.04 11.06
CA GLN A 112 14.76 -9.64 12.37
C GLN A 112 15.27 -10.85 13.18
N GLY A 113 16.35 -10.63 13.94
CA GLY A 113 17.00 -11.70 14.71
C GLY A 113 17.95 -12.59 13.89
N GLY A 114 18.23 -12.25 12.63
CA GLY A 114 19.19 -12.98 11.80
C GLY A 114 18.65 -14.26 11.17
N ILE A 115 17.33 -14.49 11.27
CA ILE A 115 16.67 -15.61 10.58
C ILE A 115 16.81 -15.37 9.08
N THR A 116 17.40 -16.35 8.39
CA THR A 116 17.60 -16.30 6.95
C THR A 116 16.92 -17.48 6.27
N ILE A 117 16.18 -17.20 5.21
CA ILE A 117 15.67 -18.20 4.28
C ILE A 117 16.50 -18.08 3.01
N VAL A 118 17.18 -19.15 2.64
CA VAL A 118 18.02 -19.22 1.44
C VAL A 118 17.36 -20.14 0.43
N SER A 119 17.05 -19.60 -0.74
CA SER A 119 16.52 -20.37 -1.86
C SER A 119 17.68 -21.15 -2.49
N ILE A 120 17.78 -22.44 -2.17
CA ILE A 120 18.74 -23.35 -2.82
C ILE A 120 18.04 -24.00 -4.01
N PHE A 121 18.19 -23.42 -5.21
CA PHE A 121 17.93 -24.17 -6.43
C PHE A 121 19.07 -25.16 -6.62
N LYS A 122 18.93 -26.37 -6.07
CA LYS A 122 19.73 -27.52 -6.49
C LYS A 122 19.16 -28.01 -7.82
N ILE A 123 19.84 -27.68 -8.91
CA ILE A 123 19.64 -28.39 -10.17
C ILE A 123 20.41 -29.70 -10.01
N ASN A 124 19.68 -30.82 -9.91
CA ASN A 124 20.24 -32.17 -10.01
C ASN A 124 20.57 -32.48 -11.47
#